data_AF-A0A1Y3W2Y7-F1
#
_entry.id   AF-A0A1Y3W2Y7-F1
#
_cell.length_a   1.000
_cell.length_b   1.000
_cell.length_c   1.000
_cell.angle_alpha   90.00
_cell.angle_beta   90.00
_cell.angle_gamma   90.00
#
_symmetry.space_group_name_H-M   'P 1'
#
loop_
_entity.id
_entity.type
_entity.pdbx_description
1 polymer ?
#
loop_
_entity_poly.entity_id
_entity_poly.type
_entity_poly.pdbx_seq_one_letter_code
_entity_poly.pdbx_strand_id
1 'polypeptide(L)'
;MTEEMLRLLAAQRREKKDLLLCIDRAWGQCARQARQARRRLRRLEGVLALTTDEIKLRPEASVPPDEPRPGETQLEALTRRLAQAHQEIKQYETKLFACERTILSLKKENAELTALCNKARELGFAPADEEARGPFWPDGEGPAPAEELPPPSATQGAEGEDAPSWLDAPMELLESPEPRTAPGKEARRKGGPLDEITSQVLGQLDLLMEQEHIPLKRSSYLHDRQAKRDKQG
;
A
#
# COMPACT_ATOMS: atom_id res chain seq x y z
N MET A 1 67.00 23.02 -5.24
CA MET A 1 65.63 23.00 -5.82
C MET A 1 65.56 24.12 -6.85
N THR A 2 65.28 23.83 -8.13
CA THR A 2 65.22 24.85 -9.19
C THR A 2 63.99 25.75 -9.03
N GLU A 3 64.07 27.02 -9.44
CA GLU A 3 62.94 27.96 -9.38
C GLU A 3 61.69 27.44 -10.10
N GLU A 4 61.90 26.71 -11.19
CA GLU A 4 60.83 26.08 -11.97
C GLU A 4 60.04 25.06 -11.14
N MET A 5 60.73 24.27 -10.33
CA MET A 5 60.07 23.29 -9.44
C MET A 5 59.26 23.99 -8.34
N LEU A 6 59.72 25.14 -7.83
CA LEU A 6 58.93 25.94 -6.90
C LEU A 6 57.67 26.53 -7.55
N ARG A 7 57.76 26.97 -8.82
CA ARG A 7 56.61 27.45 -9.60
C ARG A 7 55.60 26.33 -9.84
N LEU A 8 56.05 25.12 -10.20
CA LEU A 8 55.19 23.95 -10.38
C LEU A 8 54.48 23.54 -9.09
N LEU A 9 55.19 23.51 -7.96
CA LEU A 9 54.58 23.21 -6.67
C LEU A 9 53.56 24.28 -6.24
N ALA A 10 53.81 25.55 -6.56
CA ALA A 10 52.84 26.62 -6.29
C ALA A 10 51.59 26.52 -7.18
N ALA A 11 51.74 26.14 -8.45
CA ALA A 11 50.62 25.88 -9.35
C ALA A 11 49.77 24.69 -8.86
N GLN A 12 50.40 23.56 -8.54
CA GLN A 12 49.71 22.39 -7.98
C GLN A 12 48.97 22.70 -6.68
N ARG A 13 49.54 23.56 -5.81
CA ARG A 13 48.85 24.00 -4.59
C ARG A 13 47.63 24.87 -4.86
N ARG A 14 47.65 25.69 -5.92
CA ARG A 14 46.49 26.51 -6.33
C ARG A 14 45.39 25.63 -6.91
N GLU A 15 45.75 24.75 -7.83
CA GLU A 15 44.83 23.76 -8.41
C GLU A 15 44.16 22.90 -7.34
N LYS A 16 44.93 22.39 -6.37
CA LYS A 16 44.38 21.65 -5.24
C LYS A 16 43.37 22.48 -4.43
N LYS A 17 43.64 23.77 -4.18
CA LYS A 17 42.71 24.65 -3.47
C LYS A 17 41.44 24.90 -4.29
N ASP A 18 41.58 25.12 -5.59
CA ASP A 18 40.46 25.36 -6.50
C ASP A 18 39.56 24.11 -6.60
N LEU A 19 40.16 22.91 -6.64
CA LEU A 19 39.44 21.65 -6.59
C LEU A 19 38.65 21.48 -5.29
N LEU A 20 39.26 21.78 -4.13
CA LEU A 20 38.56 21.70 -2.84
C LEU A 20 37.37 22.66 -2.79
N LEU A 21 37.53 23.90 -3.27
CA LEU A 21 36.43 24.86 -3.35
C LEU A 21 35.32 24.41 -4.32
N CYS A 22 35.68 23.76 -5.42
CA CYS A 22 34.72 23.18 -6.36
C CYS A 22 33.91 22.06 -5.70
N ILE A 23 34.60 21.17 -4.98
CA ILE A 23 33.99 20.10 -4.19
C ILE A 23 33.02 20.72 -3.16
N ASP A 24 33.47 21.64 -2.31
CA ASP A 24 32.61 22.27 -1.28
C ASP A 24 31.35 22.92 -1.88
N ARG A 25 31.47 23.55 -3.05
CA ARG A 25 30.32 24.11 -3.78
C ARG A 25 29.36 23.02 -4.26
N ALA A 26 29.87 21.94 -4.83
CA ALA A 26 29.05 20.81 -5.27
C ALA A 26 28.32 20.15 -4.09
N TRP A 27 29.01 19.90 -2.97
CA TRP A 27 28.39 19.41 -1.74
C TRP A 27 27.31 20.36 -1.22
N GLY A 28 27.57 21.67 -1.24
CA GLY A 28 26.58 22.68 -0.87
C GLY A 28 25.33 22.66 -1.76
N GLN A 29 25.47 22.40 -3.06
CA GLN A 29 24.35 22.25 -3.99
C GLN A 29 23.55 20.97 -3.71
N CYS A 30 24.23 19.83 -3.56
CA CYS A 30 23.59 18.55 -3.21
C CYS A 30 22.82 18.65 -1.88
N ALA A 31 23.39 19.28 -0.86
CA ALA A 31 22.73 19.48 0.42
C ALA A 31 21.47 20.35 0.30
N ARG A 32 21.48 21.39 -0.53
CA ARG A 32 20.29 22.23 -0.80
C ARG A 32 19.20 21.43 -1.52
N GLN A 33 19.58 20.65 -2.53
CA GLN A 33 18.65 19.78 -3.25
C GLN A 33 18.01 18.74 -2.31
N ALA A 34 18.80 18.11 -1.45
CA ALA A 34 18.30 17.16 -0.44
C ALA A 34 17.31 17.83 0.52
N ARG A 35 17.61 19.05 1.00
CA ARG A 35 16.67 19.82 1.85
C ARG A 35 15.37 20.16 1.11
N GLN A 36 15.46 20.54 -0.15
CA GLN A 36 14.28 20.82 -0.98
C GLN A 36 13.44 19.56 -1.24
N ALA A 37 14.08 18.43 -1.56
CA ALA A 37 13.42 17.14 -1.75
C ALA A 37 12.68 16.71 -0.47
N ARG A 38 13.34 16.79 0.70
CA ARG A 38 12.70 16.49 2.00
C ARG A 38 11.52 17.40 2.32
N ARG A 39 11.57 18.67 1.95
CA ARG A 39 10.42 19.60 2.10
C ARG A 39 9.29 19.25 1.14
N ARG A 40 9.59 18.77 -0.07
CA ARG A 40 8.59 18.32 -1.03
C ARG A 40 7.93 17.02 -0.58
N LEU A 41 8.70 16.06 -0.09
CA LEU A 41 8.18 14.82 0.50
C LEU A 41 7.22 15.11 1.65
N ARG A 42 7.61 15.94 2.62
CA ARG A 42 6.72 16.35 3.72
C ARG A 42 5.41 17.00 3.26
N ARG A 43 5.44 17.78 2.17
CA ARG A 43 4.21 18.35 1.58
C ARG A 43 3.34 17.28 0.95
N LEU A 44 3.94 16.35 0.21
CA LEU A 44 3.22 15.24 -0.42
C LEU A 44 2.63 14.30 0.63
N GLU A 45 3.39 13.96 1.67
CA GLU A 45 2.92 13.20 2.82
C GLU A 45 1.74 13.90 3.51
N GLY A 46 1.81 15.22 3.70
CA GLY A 46 0.68 16.00 4.25
C GLY A 46 -0.56 15.98 3.35
N VAL A 47 -0.41 16.11 2.03
CA VAL A 47 -1.53 15.99 1.07
C VAL A 47 -2.11 14.57 1.09
N LEU A 48 -1.24 13.55 1.08
CA LEU A 48 -1.66 12.16 1.14
C LEU A 48 -2.42 11.88 2.43
N ALA A 49 -1.93 12.31 3.59
CA ALA A 49 -2.62 12.18 4.87
C ALA A 49 -4.02 12.81 4.83
N LEU A 50 -4.13 14.06 4.38
CA LEU A 50 -5.42 14.74 4.23
C LEU A 50 -6.37 13.98 3.29
N THR A 51 -5.89 13.53 2.13
CA THR A 51 -6.73 12.74 1.21
C THR A 51 -7.15 11.39 1.80
N THR A 52 -6.26 10.72 2.53
CA THR A 52 -6.61 9.46 3.20
C THR A 52 -7.63 9.67 4.30
N ASP A 53 -7.54 10.77 5.04
CA ASP A 53 -8.51 11.10 6.08
C ASP A 53 -9.84 11.55 5.48
N GLU A 54 -9.84 12.29 4.36
CA GLU A 54 -11.05 12.57 3.60
C GLU A 54 -11.70 11.29 3.08
N ILE A 55 -10.93 10.32 2.58
CA ILE A 55 -11.45 9.02 2.14
C ILE A 55 -12.04 8.23 3.31
N LYS A 56 -11.38 8.22 4.48
CA LYS A 56 -11.89 7.59 5.72
C LYS A 56 -13.15 8.26 6.27
N LEU A 57 -13.30 9.57 6.06
CA LEU A 57 -14.47 10.36 6.48
C LEU A 57 -15.58 10.39 5.42
N ARG A 58 -15.32 9.91 4.20
CA ARG A 58 -16.28 9.80 3.09
C ARG A 58 -16.90 8.40 2.85
N PRO A 59 -17.03 7.45 3.80
CA PRO A 59 -17.68 6.18 3.47
C PRO A 59 -19.15 6.38 3.04
N GLU A 60 -19.77 7.54 3.36
CA GLU A 60 -21.17 7.84 3.05
C GLU A 60 -21.39 9.09 2.17
N ALA A 61 -20.37 9.91 1.89
CA ALA A 61 -20.57 11.22 1.24
C ALA A 61 -20.84 11.16 -0.29
N SER A 62 -20.81 9.96 -0.87
CA SER A 62 -21.14 9.74 -2.29
C SER A 62 -22.60 9.39 -2.50
N VAL A 63 -23.32 9.04 -1.42
CA VAL A 63 -24.73 8.68 -1.49
C VAL A 63 -25.52 9.93 -1.09
N PRO A 64 -26.22 10.61 -2.02
CA PRO A 64 -27.18 11.62 -1.62
C PRO A 64 -28.17 10.99 -0.62
N PRO A 65 -28.67 11.72 0.39
CA PRO A 65 -29.71 11.22 1.26
C PRO A 65 -30.97 10.97 0.41
N ASP A 66 -31.12 9.74 -0.08
CA ASP A 66 -32.27 9.30 -0.87
C ASP A 66 -33.39 8.93 0.12
N GLU A 67 -33.97 9.98 0.70
CA GLU A 67 -35.27 9.89 1.34
C GLU A 67 -36.28 9.39 0.30
N PRO A 68 -37.13 8.41 0.65
CA PRO A 68 -38.14 7.90 -0.28
C PRO A 68 -39.03 9.07 -0.71
N ARG A 69 -39.25 9.22 -2.03
CA ARG A 69 -40.10 10.30 -2.51
C ARG A 69 -41.51 10.10 -1.95
N PRO A 70 -42.26 11.16 -1.61
CA PRO A 70 -43.61 11.01 -1.10
C PRO A 70 -44.48 10.28 -2.14
N GLY A 71 -44.93 9.07 -1.80
CA GLY A 71 -45.73 8.20 -2.66
C GLY A 71 -44.98 7.03 -3.34
N GLU A 72 -43.65 6.92 -3.21
CA GLU A 72 -42.90 5.75 -3.69
C GLU A 72 -43.15 4.53 -2.79
N THR A 73 -43.42 3.38 -3.42
CA THR A 73 -43.47 2.11 -2.70
C THR A 73 -42.06 1.69 -2.24
N GLN A 74 -41.98 0.89 -1.17
CA GLN A 74 -40.68 0.40 -0.66
C GLN A 74 -39.88 -0.36 -1.73
N LEU A 75 -40.56 -1.08 -2.64
CA LEU A 75 -39.94 -1.79 -3.75
C LEU A 75 -39.34 -0.84 -4.80
N GLU A 76 -40.04 0.24 -5.15
CA GLU A 76 -39.53 1.27 -6.07
C GLU A 76 -38.30 1.98 -5.49
N ALA A 77 -38.31 2.27 -4.19
CA ALA A 77 -37.15 2.84 -3.50
C ALA A 77 -35.93 1.89 -3.52
N LEU A 78 -36.13 0.60 -3.26
CA LEU A 78 -35.05 -0.39 -3.29
C LEU A 78 -34.51 -0.65 -4.70
N THR A 79 -35.37 -0.72 -5.71
CA THR A 79 -34.95 -0.90 -7.11
C THR A 79 -34.14 0.29 -7.62
N ARG A 80 -34.51 1.51 -7.24
CA ARG A 80 -33.72 2.72 -7.55
C ARG A 80 -32.35 2.70 -6.88
N ARG A 81 -32.28 2.31 -5.60
CA ARG A 81 -31.00 2.16 -4.88
C ARG A 81 -30.10 1.10 -5.52
N LEU A 82 -30.66 -0.04 -5.91
CA LEU A 82 -29.92 -1.06 -6.66
C LEU A 82 -29.40 -0.53 -8.00
N ALA A 83 -30.23 0.19 -8.76
CA ALA A 83 -29.82 0.78 -10.03
C ALA A 83 -28.69 1.81 -9.85
N GLN A 84 -28.74 2.62 -8.80
CA GLN A 84 -27.68 3.56 -8.45
C GLN A 84 -26.38 2.84 -8.08
N ALA A 85 -26.44 1.84 -7.18
CA ALA A 85 -25.28 1.04 -6.81
C ALA A 85 -24.64 0.34 -8.02
N HIS A 86 -25.46 -0.19 -8.95
CA HIS A 86 -24.97 -0.77 -10.20
C HIS A 86 -24.30 0.26 -11.12
N GLN A 87 -24.81 1.49 -11.16
CA GLN A 87 -24.16 2.57 -11.91
C GLN A 87 -22.82 2.96 -11.28
N GLU A 88 -22.74 3.04 -9.95
CA GLU A 88 -21.51 3.32 -9.22
C GLU A 88 -20.45 2.23 -9.45
N ILE A 89 -20.84 0.96 -9.41
CA ILE A 89 -19.94 -0.17 -9.74
C ILE A 89 -19.35 0.01 -11.14
N LYS A 90 -20.18 0.29 -12.16
CA LYS A 90 -19.70 0.50 -13.54
C LYS A 90 -18.76 1.70 -13.66
N GLN A 91 -19.01 2.77 -12.89
CA GLN A 91 -18.12 3.93 -12.85
C GLN A 91 -16.76 3.55 -12.24
N TYR A 92 -16.73 2.78 -11.15
CA TYR A 92 -15.50 2.32 -10.54
C TYR A 92 -14.74 1.33 -11.43
N GLU A 93 -15.42 0.41 -12.10
CA GLU A 93 -14.82 -0.49 -13.10
C GLU A 93 -14.13 0.29 -14.22
N THR A 94 -14.79 1.33 -14.74
CA THR A 94 -14.21 2.19 -15.79
C THR A 94 -12.98 2.94 -15.29
N LYS A 95 -13.03 3.46 -14.06
CA LYS A 95 -11.88 4.13 -13.43
C LYS A 95 -10.72 3.17 -13.18
N LEU A 96 -11.01 1.96 -12.70
CA LEU A 96 -10.02 0.91 -12.45
C LEU A 96 -9.29 0.55 -13.75
N PHE A 97 -10.03 0.32 -14.83
CA PHE A 97 -9.46 0.02 -16.14
C PHE A 97 -8.54 1.14 -16.65
N ALA A 98 -8.95 2.41 -16.46
CA ALA A 98 -8.10 3.55 -16.81
C ALA A 98 -6.80 3.56 -15.98
N CYS A 99 -6.88 3.32 -14.66
CA CYS A 99 -5.73 3.24 -13.77
C CYS A 99 -4.80 2.07 -14.13
N GLU A 100 -5.33 0.89 -14.42
CA GLU A 100 -4.54 -0.27 -14.85
C GLU A 100 -3.74 0.06 -16.12
N ARG A 101 -4.38 0.73 -17.08
CA ARG A 101 -3.71 1.16 -18.30
C ARG A 101 -2.63 2.21 -18.05
N THR A 102 -2.84 3.17 -17.14
CA THR A 102 -1.79 4.15 -16.79
C THR A 102 -0.63 3.48 -16.07
N ILE A 103 -0.89 2.55 -15.16
CA ILE A 103 0.16 1.76 -14.48
C ILE A 103 1.00 1.00 -15.51
N LEU A 104 0.37 0.38 -16.52
CA LEU A 104 1.11 -0.30 -17.59
C LEU A 104 1.95 0.67 -18.43
N SER A 105 1.46 1.88 -18.73
CA SER A 105 2.24 2.91 -19.42
C SER A 105 3.48 3.30 -18.61
N LEU A 106 3.28 3.61 -17.32
CA LEU A 106 4.36 3.98 -16.42
C LEU A 106 5.39 2.87 -16.27
N LYS A 107 4.96 1.60 -16.22
CA LYS A 107 5.88 0.45 -16.19
C LYS A 107 6.75 0.38 -17.45
N LYS A 108 6.18 0.66 -18.63
CA LYS A 108 6.94 0.70 -19.89
C LYS A 108 7.94 1.85 -19.90
N GLU A 109 7.49 3.06 -19.55
CA GLU A 109 8.37 4.24 -19.44
C GLU A 109 9.50 4.00 -18.44
N ASN A 110 9.21 3.37 -17.30
CA ASN A 110 10.23 3.05 -16.29
C ASN A 110 11.23 2.00 -16.79
N ALA A 111 10.78 1.00 -17.56
CA ALA A 111 11.66 0.04 -18.21
C ALA A 111 12.58 0.71 -19.26
N GLU A 112 12.05 1.64 -20.05
CA GLU A 112 12.83 2.43 -21.01
C GLU A 112 13.87 3.31 -20.33
N LEU A 113 13.48 4.02 -19.26
CA LEU A 113 14.40 4.81 -18.44
C LEU A 113 15.49 3.94 -17.81
N THR A 114 15.13 2.76 -17.30
CA THR A 114 16.10 1.81 -16.74
C THR A 114 17.09 1.34 -17.81
N ALA A 115 16.63 1.07 -19.03
CA ALA A 115 17.51 0.72 -20.14
C ALA A 115 18.44 1.87 -20.55
N LEU A 116 17.95 3.11 -20.54
CA LEU A 116 18.78 4.30 -20.78
C LEU A 116 19.82 4.51 -19.67
N CYS A 117 19.45 4.31 -18.41
CA CYS A 117 20.37 4.35 -17.28
C CYS A 117 21.45 3.27 -17.42
N ASN A 118 21.09 2.03 -17.80
CA ASN A 118 22.06 0.96 -18.04
C ASN A 118 23.05 1.34 -19.15
N LYS A 119 22.56 1.87 -20.28
CA LYS A 119 23.42 2.37 -21.36
C LYS A 119 24.34 3.50 -20.91
N ALA A 120 23.83 4.43 -20.10
CA ALA A 120 24.64 5.52 -19.54
C ALA A 120 25.74 4.99 -18.62
N ARG A 121 25.48 3.92 -17.85
CA ARG A 121 26.49 3.22 -17.03
C ARG A 121 27.54 2.52 -17.90
N GLU A 122 27.13 1.80 -18.95
CA GLU A 122 28.06 1.16 -19.90
C GLU A 122 29.02 2.18 -20.55
N LEU A 123 28.51 3.39 -20.81
CA LEU A 123 29.29 4.50 -21.35
C LEU A 123 30.09 5.29 -20.28
N GLY A 124 30.00 4.89 -19.00
CA GLY A 124 30.73 5.51 -17.89
C GLY A 124 30.17 6.86 -17.40
N PHE A 125 28.96 7.24 -17.83
CA PHE A 125 28.31 8.49 -17.41
C PHE A 125 27.55 8.39 -16.08
N ALA A 126 27.37 7.20 -15.53
CA ALA A 126 26.67 6.97 -14.27
C ALA A 126 27.39 5.91 -13.39
N PRO A 127 27.40 6.09 -12.05
CA PRO A 127 28.01 5.13 -11.12
C PRO A 127 27.26 3.79 -11.10
N ALA A 128 27.93 2.71 -10.66
CA ALA A 128 27.33 1.38 -10.56
C ALA A 128 26.20 1.37 -9.52
N ASP A 129 25.25 0.44 -9.63
CA ASP A 129 24.07 0.39 -8.74
C ASP A 129 24.44 0.21 -7.26
N GLU A 130 25.58 -0.43 -6.96
CA GLU A 130 26.08 -0.56 -5.59
C GLU A 130 26.67 0.75 -5.02
N GLU A 131 27.11 1.66 -5.88
CA GLU A 131 27.60 2.99 -5.48
C GLU A 131 26.47 4.02 -5.44
N ALA A 132 25.41 3.82 -6.25
CA ALA A 132 24.18 4.60 -6.19
C ALA A 132 23.31 4.25 -4.98
N ARG A 133 23.38 2.99 -4.51
CA ARG A 133 22.91 2.57 -3.20
C ARG A 133 23.92 3.04 -2.16
N GLY A 134 23.88 4.33 -1.83
CA GLY A 134 24.65 4.89 -0.72
C GLY A 134 24.48 4.05 0.56
N PRO A 135 25.37 4.21 1.56
CA PRO A 135 25.43 3.32 2.72
C PRO A 135 24.03 3.02 3.27
N PHE A 136 23.69 1.74 3.37
CA PHE A 136 22.43 1.31 3.95
C PHE A 136 22.45 1.67 5.44
N TRP A 137 21.77 2.76 5.79
CA TRP A 137 21.54 3.15 7.18
C TRP A 137 20.34 2.36 7.68
N PRO A 138 20.49 1.50 8.71
CA PRO A 138 19.41 0.64 9.20
C PRO A 138 18.14 1.41 9.58
N ASP A 139 18.28 2.68 9.96
CA ASP A 139 17.18 3.58 10.36
C ASP A 139 16.96 4.77 9.41
N GLY A 140 17.60 4.78 8.22
CA GLY A 140 17.51 5.92 7.28
C GLY A 140 18.23 7.21 7.72
N GLU A 141 18.90 7.19 8.87
CA GLU A 141 19.74 8.28 9.36
C GLU A 141 21.22 7.98 9.10
N GLY A 142 21.79 8.67 8.11
CA GLY A 142 23.25 8.79 8.01
C GLY A 142 23.80 9.62 9.18
N PRO A 143 25.06 9.41 9.59
CA PRO A 143 25.62 9.96 10.80
C PRO A 143 25.49 11.47 10.74
N ALA A 144 24.63 12.00 11.62
CA ALA A 144 24.63 13.42 11.90
C ALA A 144 26.04 13.78 12.38
N PRO A 145 26.65 14.87 11.88
CA PRO A 145 27.84 15.39 12.53
C PRO A 145 27.47 15.66 13.98
N ALA A 146 28.24 15.10 14.91
CA ALA A 146 28.07 15.29 16.34
C ALA A 146 28.21 16.77 16.67
N GLU A 147 27.08 17.47 16.71
CA GLU A 147 26.97 18.82 17.23
C GLU A 147 26.57 18.65 18.71
N GLU A 148 27.50 18.95 19.61
CA GLU A 148 27.33 18.88 21.06
C GLU A 148 26.05 19.65 21.48
N LEU A 149 25.03 18.90 21.90
CA LEU A 149 23.84 19.44 22.54
C LEU A 149 24.14 19.75 24.02
N PRO A 150 23.84 20.96 24.53
CA PRO A 150 23.88 21.22 25.97
C PRO A 150 22.72 20.50 26.70
N PRO A 151 22.88 20.21 28.02
CA PRO A 151 22.05 19.27 28.77
C PRO A 151 20.61 19.74 29.06
N PRO A 152 19.69 18.79 29.37
CA PRO A 152 18.24 18.99 29.32
C PRO A 152 17.68 19.63 30.58
N SER A 153 16.79 20.61 30.40
CA SER A 153 15.81 20.99 31.42
C SER A 153 14.46 20.40 31.05
N ALA A 154 13.95 19.60 31.97
CA ALA A 154 12.74 18.81 31.90
C ALA A 154 11.48 19.56 31.43
N THR A 155 10.71 18.91 30.57
CA THR A 155 9.25 18.80 30.73
C THR A 155 8.78 17.54 30.02
N GLN A 156 8.04 16.74 30.78
CA GLN A 156 7.52 15.42 30.43
C GLN A 156 6.35 15.53 29.46
N GLY A 157 6.11 14.45 28.71
CA GLY A 157 4.79 14.13 28.16
C GLY A 157 4.81 13.79 26.67
N ALA A 158 4.93 12.51 26.36
CA ALA A 158 4.06 11.77 25.43
C ALA A 158 4.70 10.41 25.17
N GLU A 159 3.89 9.39 25.41
CA GLU A 159 4.22 7.98 25.34
C GLU A 159 4.56 7.57 23.91
N GLY A 160 5.37 6.51 23.80
CA GLY A 160 5.67 5.89 22.53
C GLY A 160 4.40 5.33 21.91
N GLU A 161 4.15 5.67 20.66
CA GLU A 161 3.20 4.95 19.82
C GLU A 161 4.00 4.21 18.75
N ASP A 162 3.82 2.89 18.77
CA ASP A 162 4.41 1.91 17.89
C ASP A 162 4.24 2.29 16.41
N ALA A 163 5.31 2.16 15.64
CA ALA A 163 5.24 2.22 14.19
C ALA A 163 4.23 1.16 13.68
N PRO A 164 3.28 1.53 12.81
CA PRO A 164 2.26 0.59 12.36
C PRO A 164 2.87 -0.52 11.50
N SER A 165 2.53 -1.76 11.85
CA SER A 165 3.11 -3.02 11.34
C SER A 165 2.95 -3.33 9.85
N TRP A 166 2.33 -2.43 9.06
CA TRP A 166 2.20 -2.60 7.61
C TRP A 166 3.46 -2.21 6.84
N LEU A 167 4.41 -1.52 7.47
CA LEU A 167 5.68 -1.12 6.86
C LEU A 167 6.65 -2.29 6.64
N ASP A 168 6.48 -3.40 7.37
CA ASP A 168 7.34 -4.59 7.30
C ASP A 168 6.75 -5.74 6.46
N ALA A 169 5.60 -5.55 5.82
CA ALA A 169 5.05 -6.59 4.96
C ALA A 169 5.84 -6.63 3.63
N PRO A 170 6.64 -7.69 3.35
CA PRO A 170 7.20 -7.87 2.03
C PRO A 170 6.02 -8.01 1.05
N MET A 171 6.06 -7.20 -0.01
CA MET A 171 5.06 -7.19 -1.06
C MET A 171 5.19 -8.50 -1.86
N GLU A 172 4.68 -9.59 -1.30
CA GLU A 172 4.56 -10.86 -2.01
C GLU A 172 3.66 -10.61 -3.23
N LEU A 173 4.27 -10.84 -4.39
CA LEU A 173 3.60 -10.93 -5.68
C LEU A 173 2.32 -11.74 -5.51
N LEU A 174 1.19 -11.10 -5.76
CA LEU A 174 -0.10 -11.77 -5.89
C LEU A 174 0.03 -12.75 -7.08
N GLU A 175 0.37 -14.00 -6.79
CA GLU A 175 0.41 -15.07 -7.78
C GLU A 175 -0.97 -15.17 -8.44
N SER A 176 -0.94 -15.25 -9.77
CA SER A 176 -2.14 -15.43 -10.58
C SER A 176 -2.90 -16.68 -10.11
N PRO A 177 -4.25 -16.68 -10.09
CA PRO A 177 -4.99 -17.82 -9.59
C PRO A 177 -4.82 -19.02 -10.54
N GLU A 178 -4.03 -20.00 -10.12
CA GLU A 178 -4.00 -21.33 -10.73
C GLU A 178 -5.27 -22.15 -10.36
N PRO A 179 -5.69 -23.08 -11.24
CA PRO A 179 -7.00 -23.71 -11.16
C PRO A 179 -7.16 -24.63 -9.95
N ARG A 180 -8.35 -24.55 -9.35
CA ARG A 180 -8.80 -25.31 -8.17
C ARG A 180 -8.57 -26.82 -8.33
N THR A 181 -7.70 -27.38 -7.51
CA THR A 181 -7.77 -28.79 -7.09
C THR A 181 -8.27 -28.89 -5.65
N ALA A 182 -9.11 -29.90 -5.41
CA ALA A 182 -9.99 -30.08 -4.25
C ALA A 182 -9.32 -29.95 -2.86
N PRO A 183 -10.02 -29.42 -1.84
CA PRO A 183 -9.46 -29.31 -0.50
C PRO A 183 -9.49 -30.66 0.21
N GLY A 184 -8.30 -31.19 0.45
CA GLY A 184 -8.06 -32.19 1.48
C GLY A 184 -7.93 -31.53 2.85
N LYS A 185 -8.70 -32.06 3.81
CA LYS A 185 -8.51 -31.97 5.28
C LYS A 185 -8.51 -30.55 5.87
N GLU A 186 -9.69 -29.95 5.93
CA GLU A 186 -9.93 -28.81 6.82
C GLU A 186 -9.96 -29.26 8.30
N ALA A 187 -9.22 -28.50 9.10
CA ALA A 187 -9.14 -28.61 10.55
C ALA A 187 -10.53 -28.60 11.21
N ARG A 188 -10.67 -29.40 12.27
CA ARG A 188 -11.86 -29.49 13.13
C ARG A 188 -12.22 -28.11 13.71
N ARG A 189 -13.09 -27.35 13.03
CA ARG A 189 -13.76 -26.19 13.63
C ARG A 189 -14.93 -26.71 14.47
N LYS A 190 -14.85 -26.52 15.79
CA LYS A 190 -16.03 -26.66 16.66
C LYS A 190 -17.02 -25.58 16.20
N GLY A 191 -18.24 -25.98 15.87
CA GLY A 191 -19.23 -25.10 15.25
C GLY A 191 -19.48 -23.85 16.09
N GLY A 192 -19.49 -22.69 15.44
CA GLY A 192 -19.73 -21.41 16.09
C GLY A 192 -21.22 -21.06 16.20
N PRO A 193 -21.56 -19.91 16.83
CA PRO A 193 -22.95 -19.45 16.96
C PRO A 193 -23.68 -19.30 15.61
N LEU A 194 -22.93 -18.91 14.57
CA LEU A 194 -23.43 -18.82 13.20
C LEU A 194 -23.82 -20.19 12.61
N ASP A 195 -23.11 -21.26 12.96
CA ASP A 195 -23.45 -22.61 12.51
C ASP A 195 -24.77 -23.08 13.13
N GLU A 196 -25.05 -22.70 14.38
CA GLU A 196 -26.31 -23.02 15.05
C GLU A 196 -27.49 -22.31 14.40
N ILE A 197 -27.35 -21.00 14.15
CA ILE A 197 -28.38 -20.20 13.46
C ILE A 197 -28.64 -20.74 12.05
N THR A 198 -27.58 -21.04 11.29
CA THR A 198 -27.74 -21.59 9.93
C THR A 198 -28.44 -22.95 9.95
N SER A 199 -28.15 -23.80 10.93
CA SER A 199 -28.86 -25.09 11.07
C SER A 199 -30.32 -24.91 11.47
N GLN A 200 -30.62 -23.92 12.31
CA GLN A 200 -31.98 -23.61 12.71
C GLN A 200 -32.82 -23.10 11.53
N VAL A 201 -32.27 -22.17 10.74
CA VAL A 201 -32.95 -21.62 9.56
C VAL A 201 -33.16 -22.69 8.49
N LEU A 202 -32.13 -23.51 8.21
CA LEU A 202 -32.25 -24.61 7.26
C LEU A 202 -33.27 -25.66 7.70
N GLY A 203 -33.35 -25.96 9.00
CA GLY A 203 -34.36 -26.88 9.54
C GLY A 203 -35.79 -26.33 9.44
N GLN A 204 -35.99 -25.03 9.67
CA GLN A 204 -37.28 -24.38 9.47
C GLN A 204 -37.70 -24.39 7.99
N LEU A 205 -36.75 -24.17 7.09
CA LEU A 205 -36.98 -24.26 5.64
C LEU A 205 -37.39 -25.68 5.24
N ASP A 206 -36.68 -26.71 5.71
CA ASP A 206 -37.00 -28.11 5.40
C ASP A 206 -38.42 -28.49 5.86
N LEU A 207 -38.84 -28.04 7.05
CA LEU A 207 -40.21 -28.26 7.56
C LEU A 207 -41.28 -27.56 6.71
N LEU A 208 -41.04 -26.31 6.29
CA LEU A 208 -41.97 -25.59 5.41
C LEU A 208 -42.04 -26.26 4.03
N MET A 209 -40.90 -26.74 3.51
CA MET A 209 -40.88 -27.47 2.23
C MET A 209 -41.63 -28.80 2.30
N GLU A 210 -41.58 -29.50 3.44
CA GLU A 210 -42.38 -30.72 3.68
C GLU A 210 -43.89 -30.41 3.74
N GLN A 211 -44.28 -29.29 4.35
CA GLN A 211 -45.68 -28.84 4.41
C GLN A 211 -46.23 -28.44 3.03
N GLU A 212 -45.40 -27.84 2.18
CA GLU A 212 -45.77 -27.35 0.85
C GLU A 212 -45.59 -28.41 -0.27
N HIS A 213 -45.22 -29.65 0.08
CA HIS A 213 -44.98 -30.76 -0.88
C HIS A 213 -44.04 -30.41 -2.04
N ILE A 214 -43.03 -29.57 -1.80
CA ILE A 214 -42.09 -29.13 -2.83
C ILE A 214 -40.99 -30.21 -2.97
N PRO A 215 -40.77 -30.79 -4.18
CA PRO A 215 -39.81 -31.88 -4.36
C PRO A 215 -38.37 -31.35 -4.49
N LEU A 216 -37.83 -30.78 -3.42
CA LEU A 216 -36.44 -30.38 -3.32
C LEU A 216 -35.65 -31.35 -2.45
N LYS A 217 -34.36 -31.53 -2.76
CA LYS A 217 -33.46 -32.38 -1.97
C LYS A 217 -33.23 -31.72 -0.61
N ARG A 218 -33.32 -32.51 0.47
CA ARG A 218 -33.00 -32.07 1.84
C ARG A 218 -31.59 -31.49 1.91
N SER A 219 -31.41 -30.53 2.82
CA SER A 219 -30.13 -29.83 2.99
C SER A 219 -28.98 -30.80 3.31
N SER A 220 -27.99 -30.89 2.42
CA SER A 220 -26.78 -31.72 2.62
C SER A 220 -25.97 -31.25 3.83
N TYR A 221 -26.02 -29.94 4.13
CA TYR A 221 -25.36 -29.34 5.28
C TYR A 221 -25.87 -29.90 6.62
N LEU A 222 -27.18 -30.09 6.76
CA LEU A 222 -27.77 -30.69 7.96
C LEU A 222 -27.43 -32.18 8.08
N HIS A 223 -27.46 -32.92 6.97
CA HIS A 223 -27.10 -34.34 6.95
C HIS A 223 -25.63 -34.58 7.29
N ASP A 224 -24.72 -33.79 6.75
CA ASP A 224 -23.29 -33.89 7.05
C ASP A 224 -23.00 -33.53 8.50
N ARG A 225 -23.75 -32.59 9.09
CA ARG A 225 -23.63 -32.24 10.51
C ARG A 225 -24.21 -33.32 11.42
N GLN A 226 -25.33 -33.94 11.06
CA GLN A 226 -25.91 -35.09 11.77
C GLN A 226 -24.92 -36.26 11.77
N ALA A 227 -24.39 -36.64 10.61
CA ALA A 227 -23.41 -37.70 10.46
C ALA A 227 -22.09 -37.41 11.21
N LYS A 228 -21.71 -36.13 11.38
CA LYS A 228 -20.56 -35.72 12.21
C LYS A 228 -20.86 -35.81 13.71
N ARG A 229 -22.11 -35.56 14.15
CA ARG A 229 -22.54 -35.75 15.55
C ARG A 229 -22.59 -37.24 15.91
N ASP A 230 -23.15 -38.07 15.04
CA ASP A 230 -23.29 -39.51 15.26
C ASP A 230 -21.93 -40.24 15.29
N LYS A 231 -20.87 -39.63 14.73
CA LYS A 231 -19.48 -40.13 14.80
C LYS A 231 -18.69 -39.62 16.01
N GLN A 232 -19.24 -38.69 16.80
CA GLN A 232 -18.60 -38.12 17.97
C GLN A 232 -19.21 -38.57 19.31
N GLY A 233 -20.37 -39.24 19.27
CA GLY A 233 -20.95 -39.99 20.40
C GLY A 233 -20.50 -41.44 20.39
#